data_AF-A0A962G6Z4-F1
#
_entry.id   AF-A0A962G6Z4-F1
#
_cell.length_a   1.000
_cell.length_b   1.000
_cell.length_c   1.000
_cell.angle_alpha   90.00
_cell.angle_beta   90.00
_cell.angle_gamma   90.00
#
_symmetry.space_group_name_H-M   'P 1'
#
loop_
_entity.id
_entity.type
_entity.pdbx_description
1 polymer ?
#
loop_
_entity_poly.entity_id
_entity_poly.type
_entity_poly.pdbx_seq_one_letter_code
_entity_poly.pdbx_strand_id
1 'polypeptide(L)'
;LPVFLWPEVPLNFETLKIILPFSCTLAVVGLLESMMTAAIVDDLTDTPSNKNREATGQGIANIASGLLGGMAGCAMIGQSVINVKSGGRTRLSTLTAGVVLLVMVVFAGPMVARIPMAALVAVMIMVSIGTFSWSSIVNLRTYPKSSSIVMVATVIVVVATHDLAKGVLVGVLLSALFFARKVGQVLHVGSASLDEGRTRRYTVTGQVFFASADAFVARFDFREVLEKVVIDVTHAHFWDLSAVGALDKVVLKFRREGTGVEILGLNQASATLVDRLGVHDKPGDVEHLMGH
;
A
#
# COMPACT_ATOMS: atom_id res chain seq x y z
N LEU A 1 -26.49 6.83 -31.29
CA LEU A 1 -25.34 5.94 -31.57
C LEU A 1 -24.09 6.60 -30.99
N PRO A 2 -23.11 5.83 -30.48
CA PRO A 2 -21.84 6.41 -30.02
C PRO A 2 -21.18 7.11 -31.19
N VAL A 3 -20.97 8.41 -31.06
CA VAL A 3 -20.24 9.24 -32.02
C VAL A 3 -18.90 9.59 -31.43
N PHE A 4 -17.89 9.74 -32.29
CA PHE A 4 -16.60 10.21 -31.85
C PHE A 4 -16.75 11.65 -31.33
N LEU A 5 -16.41 11.84 -30.06
CA LEU A 5 -16.47 13.11 -29.34
C LEU A 5 -15.06 13.43 -28.87
N TRP A 6 -14.46 14.45 -29.48
CA TRP A 6 -13.27 15.05 -28.91
C TRP A 6 -13.69 15.84 -27.66
N PRO A 7 -13.02 15.67 -26.50
CA PRO A 7 -13.39 16.41 -25.29
C PRO A 7 -13.37 17.92 -25.53
N GLU A 8 -14.53 18.57 -25.44
CA GLU A 8 -14.70 20.03 -25.55
C GLU A 8 -14.28 20.75 -24.25
N VAL A 9 -13.13 20.37 -23.70
CA VAL A 9 -12.58 20.92 -22.45
C VAL A 9 -11.18 21.46 -22.76
N PRO A 10 -10.80 22.66 -22.28
CA PRO A 10 -9.48 23.21 -22.54
C PRO A 10 -8.38 22.27 -22.04
N LEU A 11 -7.50 21.84 -22.95
CA LEU A 11 -6.35 20.98 -22.66
C LEU A 11 -5.22 21.81 -22.04
N ASN A 12 -5.46 22.32 -20.83
CA ASN A 12 -4.50 23.13 -20.08
C ASN A 12 -4.16 22.48 -18.72
N PHE A 13 -3.16 23.04 -18.05
CA PHE A 13 -2.73 22.56 -16.73
C PHE A 13 -3.79 22.72 -15.64
N GLU A 14 -4.74 23.65 -15.78
CA GLU A 14 -5.82 23.84 -14.82
C GLU A 14 -6.80 22.68 -14.86
N THR A 15 -7.29 22.33 -16.05
CA THR A 15 -8.14 21.16 -16.27
C THR A 15 -7.45 19.90 -15.75
N LEU A 16 -6.16 19.72 -16.07
CA LEU A 16 -5.40 18.57 -15.58
C LEU A 16 -5.36 18.53 -14.05
N LYS A 17 -5.08 19.64 -13.37
CA LYS A 17 -5.07 19.71 -11.89
C LYS A 17 -6.42 19.35 -11.27
N ILE A 18 -7.52 19.70 -11.93
CA ILE A 18 -8.88 19.39 -11.45
C ILE A 18 -9.17 17.89 -11.62
N ILE A 19 -8.89 17.30 -12.78
CA ILE A 19 -9.29 15.91 -13.08
C ILE A 19 -8.30 14.87 -12.52
N LEU A 20 -7.02 15.21 -12.36
CA LEU A 20 -5.96 14.31 -11.95
C LEU A 20 -6.26 13.53 -10.64
N PRO A 21 -6.73 14.17 -9.54
CA PRO A 21 -7.03 13.42 -8.31
C PRO A 21 -8.17 12.40 -8.51
N PHE A 22 -9.19 12.76 -9.30
CA PHE A 22 -10.32 11.85 -9.59
C PHE A 22 -9.91 10.73 -10.55
N SER A 23 -9.15 11.03 -11.61
CA SER A 23 -8.71 10.02 -12.57
C SER A 23 -7.72 9.04 -11.94
N CYS A 24 -6.83 9.51 -11.06
CA CYS A 24 -5.91 8.64 -10.33
C CYS A 24 -6.65 7.69 -9.37
N THR A 25 -7.60 8.21 -8.59
CA THR A 25 -8.40 7.38 -7.68
C THR A 25 -9.25 6.36 -8.45
N LEU A 26 -9.92 6.77 -9.54
CA LEU A 26 -10.68 5.87 -10.40
C LEU A 26 -9.80 4.81 -11.08
N ALA A 27 -8.59 5.17 -11.52
CA ALA A 27 -7.64 4.22 -12.10
C ALA A 27 -7.21 3.17 -11.07
N VAL A 28 -6.86 3.59 -9.86
CA VAL A 28 -6.48 2.65 -8.77
C VAL A 28 -7.65 1.73 -8.41
N VAL A 29 -8.84 2.28 -8.18
CA VAL A 29 -10.03 1.47 -7.84
C VAL A 29 -10.37 0.51 -8.98
N GLY A 30 -10.37 1.01 -10.22
CA GLY A 30 -10.68 0.19 -11.38
C GLY A 30 -9.69 -0.95 -11.61
N LEU A 31 -8.39 -0.72 -11.36
CA LEU A 31 -7.37 -1.75 -11.43
C LEU A 31 -7.51 -2.77 -10.30
N LEU A 32 -7.77 -2.33 -9.06
CA LEU A 32 -7.99 -3.23 -7.92
C LEU A 32 -9.18 -4.16 -8.18
N GLU A 33 -10.32 -3.61 -8.62
CA GLU A 33 -11.50 -4.39 -8.98
C GLU A 33 -11.21 -5.38 -10.11
N SER A 34 -10.45 -4.96 -11.13
CA SER A 34 -10.06 -5.85 -12.22
C SER A 34 -9.13 -6.97 -11.78
N MET A 35 -8.15 -6.68 -10.91
CA MET A 35 -7.27 -7.71 -10.34
C MET A 35 -8.03 -8.72 -9.48
N MET A 36 -8.92 -8.24 -8.61
CA MET A 36 -9.77 -9.10 -7.77
C MET A 36 -10.71 -9.96 -8.63
N THR A 37 -11.35 -9.35 -9.62
CA THR A 37 -12.23 -10.07 -10.56
C THR A 37 -11.44 -11.12 -11.33
N ALA A 38 -10.28 -10.77 -11.88
CA ALA A 38 -9.46 -11.68 -12.65
C ALA A 38 -8.95 -12.84 -11.78
N ALA A 39 -8.59 -12.61 -10.51
CA ALA A 39 -8.20 -13.68 -9.60
C ALA A 39 -9.35 -14.66 -9.32
N ILE A 40 -10.57 -14.16 -9.11
CA ILE A 40 -11.75 -15.01 -8.91
C ILE A 40 -12.08 -15.80 -10.18
N VAL A 41 -11.99 -15.17 -11.36
CA VAL A 41 -12.23 -15.87 -12.62
C VAL A 41 -11.15 -16.94 -12.85
N ASP A 42 -9.88 -16.62 -12.62
CA ASP A 42 -8.76 -17.57 -12.74
C ASP A 42 -8.97 -18.81 -11.87
N ASP A 43 -9.48 -18.62 -10.64
CA ASP A 43 -9.80 -19.70 -9.69
C ASP A 43 -11.01 -20.53 -10.16
N LEU A 44 -12.05 -19.89 -10.70
CA LEU A 44 -13.24 -20.58 -11.23
C LEU A 44 -12.98 -21.35 -12.54
N THR A 45 -11.95 -20.99 -13.30
CA THR A 45 -11.63 -21.59 -14.59
C THR A 45 -10.33 -22.38 -14.62
N ASP A 46 -9.59 -22.42 -13.50
CA ASP A 46 -8.26 -23.05 -13.37
C ASP A 46 -7.26 -22.55 -14.43
N THR A 47 -7.36 -21.28 -14.84
CA THR A 47 -6.49 -20.70 -15.87
C THR A 47 -5.88 -19.39 -15.38
N PRO A 48 -4.54 -19.26 -15.36
CA PRO A 48 -3.90 -18.02 -14.94
C PRO A 48 -4.07 -16.92 -15.99
N SER A 49 -4.30 -15.68 -15.56
CA SER A 49 -4.32 -14.51 -16.45
C SER A 49 -3.17 -13.53 -16.19
N ASN A 50 -2.72 -12.89 -17.28
CA ASN A 50 -1.70 -11.85 -17.21
C ASN A 50 -2.32 -10.51 -16.80
N LYS A 51 -2.05 -10.11 -15.57
CA LYS A 51 -2.57 -8.90 -14.93
C LYS A 51 -2.10 -7.59 -15.58
N ASN A 52 -0.88 -7.55 -16.11
CA ASN A 52 -0.38 -6.40 -16.85
C ASN A 52 -1.17 -6.21 -18.16
N ARG A 53 -1.47 -7.31 -18.84
CA ARG A 53 -2.30 -7.26 -20.07
C ARG A 53 -3.72 -6.81 -19.77
N GLU A 54 -4.28 -7.23 -18.63
CA GLU A 54 -5.60 -6.79 -18.17
C GLU A 54 -5.61 -5.28 -17.89
N ALA A 55 -4.63 -4.77 -17.14
CA ALA A 55 -4.48 -3.36 -16.84
C ALA A 55 -4.37 -2.50 -18.12
N THR A 56 -3.53 -2.92 -19.07
CA THR A 56 -3.40 -2.24 -20.37
C THR A 56 -4.70 -2.28 -21.16
N GLY A 57 -5.38 -3.42 -21.19
CA GLY A 57 -6.67 -3.59 -21.87
C GLY A 57 -7.74 -2.65 -21.30
N GLN A 58 -7.86 -2.58 -19.98
CA GLN A 58 -8.78 -1.68 -19.28
C GLN A 58 -8.44 -0.20 -19.53
N GLY A 59 -7.16 0.16 -19.57
CA GLY A 59 -6.72 1.52 -19.90
C GLY A 59 -7.14 1.93 -21.31
N ILE A 60 -6.85 1.08 -22.31
CA ILE A 60 -7.24 1.32 -23.70
C ILE A 60 -8.76 1.40 -23.85
N ALA A 61 -9.51 0.50 -23.19
CA ALA A 61 -10.97 0.51 -23.21
C ALA A 61 -11.55 1.80 -22.62
N ASN A 62 -10.97 2.33 -21.53
CA ASN A 62 -11.42 3.58 -20.92
C ASN A 62 -11.08 4.81 -21.76
N ILE A 63 -9.93 4.83 -22.45
CA ILE A 63 -9.59 5.89 -23.40
C ILE A 63 -10.58 5.90 -24.57
N ALA A 64 -10.85 4.72 -25.15
CA ALA A 64 -11.83 4.59 -26.24
C ALA A 64 -13.24 4.96 -25.79
N SER A 65 -13.64 4.56 -24.57
CA SER A 65 -14.92 4.94 -23.95
C SER A 65 -15.04 6.46 -23.83
N GLY A 66 -14.02 7.13 -23.28
CA GLY A 66 -14.02 8.59 -23.13
C GLY A 66 -14.14 9.34 -24.45
N LEU A 67 -13.46 8.87 -25.51
CA LEU A 67 -13.57 9.44 -26.87
C LEU A 67 -14.92 9.21 -27.55
N LEU A 68 -15.78 8.37 -26.98
CA LEU A 68 -17.15 8.14 -27.44
C LEU A 68 -18.19 8.76 -26.49
N GLY A 69 -17.75 9.60 -25.54
CA GLY A 69 -18.61 10.20 -24.51
C GLY A 69 -19.07 9.23 -23.43
N GLY A 70 -18.41 8.08 -23.31
CA GLY A 70 -18.69 7.05 -22.31
C GLY A 70 -18.10 7.38 -20.94
N MET A 71 -18.66 6.74 -19.91
CA MET A 71 -18.14 6.82 -18.55
C MET A 71 -16.95 5.88 -18.35
N ALA A 72 -16.17 6.12 -17.29
CA ALA A 72 -15.13 5.21 -16.85
C ALA A 72 -15.74 3.87 -16.40
N GLY A 73 -15.14 2.76 -16.82
CA GLY A 73 -15.54 1.41 -16.52
C GLY A 73 -14.42 0.57 -15.91
N CYS A 74 -14.82 -0.48 -15.22
CA CYS A 74 -13.92 -1.50 -14.67
C CYS A 74 -14.59 -2.88 -14.74
N ALA A 75 -13.83 -3.92 -14.37
CA ALA A 75 -14.41 -5.25 -14.24
C ALA A 75 -15.45 -5.28 -13.12
N MET A 76 -16.43 -6.17 -13.25
CA MET A 76 -17.47 -6.35 -12.24
C MET A 76 -17.48 -7.80 -11.77
N ILE A 77 -17.09 -8.04 -10.52
CA ILE A 77 -16.99 -9.38 -9.93
C ILE A 77 -18.28 -10.18 -10.14
N GLY A 78 -19.44 -9.60 -9.74
CA GLY A 78 -20.72 -10.30 -9.80
C GLY A 78 -21.11 -10.75 -11.21
N GLN A 79 -21.00 -9.88 -12.21
CA GLN A 79 -21.35 -10.21 -13.60
C GLN A 79 -20.36 -11.20 -14.21
N SER A 80 -19.07 -11.08 -13.91
CA SER A 80 -18.06 -12.04 -14.35
C SER A 80 -18.32 -13.44 -13.79
N VAL A 81 -18.66 -13.55 -12.49
CA VAL A 81 -18.99 -14.83 -11.85
C VAL A 81 -20.25 -15.44 -12.45
N ILE A 82 -21.31 -14.64 -12.67
CA ILE A 82 -22.55 -15.11 -13.32
C ILE A 82 -22.24 -15.60 -14.74
N ASN A 83 -21.44 -14.86 -15.50
CA ASN A 83 -21.08 -15.21 -16.87
C ASN A 83 -20.32 -16.55 -16.94
N VAL A 84 -19.30 -16.72 -16.09
CA VAL A 84 -18.52 -17.97 -16.01
C VAL A 84 -19.39 -19.14 -15.57
N LYS A 85 -20.25 -18.95 -14.55
CA LYS A 85 -21.21 -19.98 -14.09
C LYS A 85 -22.26 -20.33 -15.14
N SER A 86 -22.57 -19.40 -16.05
CA SER A 86 -23.47 -19.62 -17.18
C SER A 86 -22.77 -20.26 -18.39
N GLY A 87 -21.49 -20.65 -18.26
CA GLY A 87 -20.69 -21.29 -19.31
C GLY A 87 -19.89 -20.34 -20.20
N GLY A 88 -19.97 -19.02 -19.98
CA GLY A 88 -19.20 -18.02 -20.72
C GLY A 88 -17.73 -18.02 -20.34
N ARG A 89 -16.87 -18.63 -21.18
CA ARG A 89 -15.42 -18.74 -20.93
C ARG A 89 -14.53 -18.10 -22.00
N THR A 90 -15.12 -17.61 -23.09
CA THR A 90 -14.37 -17.02 -24.21
C THR A 90 -14.62 -15.52 -24.29
N ARG A 91 -13.70 -14.78 -24.93
CA ARG A 91 -13.87 -13.33 -25.20
C ARG A 91 -15.10 -13.02 -26.04
N LEU A 92 -15.61 -14.00 -26.78
CA LEU A 92 -16.85 -13.86 -27.53
C LEU A 92 -18.05 -13.61 -26.61
N SER A 93 -18.05 -14.17 -25.39
CA SER A 93 -19.12 -14.00 -24.41
C SER A 93 -19.22 -12.55 -23.90
N THR A 94 -18.10 -11.87 -23.66
CA THR A 94 -18.12 -10.45 -23.26
C THR A 94 -18.45 -9.54 -24.44
N LEU A 95 -17.99 -9.89 -25.65
CA LEU A 95 -18.36 -9.18 -26.88
C LEU A 95 -19.87 -9.27 -27.15
N THR A 96 -20.47 -10.46 -27.04
CA THR A 96 -21.91 -10.64 -27.23
C THR A 96 -22.71 -9.88 -26.19
N ALA A 97 -22.29 -9.88 -24.93
CA ALA A 97 -22.93 -9.06 -23.88
C ALA A 97 -22.96 -7.57 -24.25
N GLY A 98 -21.84 -7.00 -24.70
CA GLY A 98 -21.76 -5.60 -25.12
C GLY A 98 -22.60 -5.28 -26.35
N VAL A 99 -22.56 -6.15 -27.37
CA VAL A 99 -23.35 -5.97 -28.61
C VAL A 99 -24.85 -6.10 -28.33
N VAL A 100 -25.27 -7.08 -27.55
CA VAL A 100 -26.68 -7.25 -27.16
C VAL A 100 -27.16 -6.06 -26.34
N LEU A 101 -26.35 -5.55 -25.41
CA LEU A 101 -26.68 -4.33 -24.67
C LEU A 101 -26.85 -3.13 -25.61
N LEU A 102 -25.95 -2.95 -26.58
CA LEU A 102 -26.05 -1.87 -27.57
C LEU A 102 -27.33 -1.99 -28.41
N VAL A 103 -27.65 -3.19 -28.92
CA VAL A 103 -28.88 -3.45 -29.67
C VAL A 103 -30.10 -3.17 -28.80
N MET A 104 -30.12 -3.64 -27.55
CA MET A 104 -31.23 -3.41 -26.63
C MET A 104 -31.46 -1.93 -26.38
N VAL A 105 -30.42 -1.14 -26.14
CA VAL A 105 -30.54 0.30 -25.91
C VAL A 105 -31.03 1.05 -27.15
N VAL A 106 -30.57 0.67 -28.35
CA VAL A 106 -30.95 1.33 -29.61
C VAL A 106 -32.40 1.01 -30.01
N PHE A 107 -32.82 -0.25 -29.92
CA PHE A 107 -34.14 -0.68 -30.40
C PHE A 107 -35.22 -0.67 -29.32
N ALA A 108 -34.88 -0.99 -28.07
CA ALA A 108 -35.81 -1.00 -26.95
C ALA A 108 -35.82 0.31 -26.14
N GLY A 109 -35.13 1.37 -26.60
CA GLY A 109 -35.08 2.68 -25.95
C GLY A 109 -36.45 3.21 -25.47
N PRO A 110 -37.51 3.20 -26.30
CA PRO A 110 -38.84 3.65 -25.88
C PRO A 110 -39.47 2.80 -24.76
N MET A 111 -39.10 1.53 -24.66
CA MET A 111 -39.57 0.62 -23.61
C MET A 111 -38.77 0.82 -22.32
N VAL A 112 -37.45 1.00 -22.43
CA VAL A 112 -36.56 1.33 -21.31
C VAL A 112 -36.96 2.65 -20.66
N ALA A 113 -37.35 3.65 -21.45
CA ALA A 113 -37.83 4.94 -20.95
C ALA A 113 -39.13 4.86 -20.12
N ARG A 114 -39.89 3.75 -20.21
CA ARG A 114 -41.11 3.52 -19.41
C ARG A 114 -40.84 2.84 -18.07
N ILE A 115 -39.59 2.44 -17.80
CA ILE A 115 -39.25 1.79 -16.53
C ILE A 115 -39.45 2.80 -15.40
N PRO A 116 -40.30 2.50 -14.39
CA PRO A 116 -40.56 3.43 -13.31
C PRO A 116 -39.31 3.62 -12.45
N MET A 117 -39.05 4.86 -12.03
CA MET A 117 -37.91 5.19 -11.16
C MET A 117 -37.91 4.37 -9.87
N ALA A 118 -39.08 3.99 -9.36
CA ALA A 118 -39.22 3.12 -8.19
C ALA A 118 -38.53 1.75 -8.38
N ALA A 119 -38.59 1.16 -9.58
CA ALA A 119 -37.92 -0.10 -9.86
C ALA A 119 -36.39 0.06 -9.86
N LEU A 120 -35.89 1.16 -10.44
CA LEU A 120 -34.45 1.47 -10.45
C LEU A 120 -33.92 1.71 -9.04
N VAL A 121 -34.65 2.46 -8.21
CA VAL A 121 -34.30 2.68 -6.80
C VAL A 121 -34.28 1.37 -6.02
N ALA A 122 -35.28 0.49 -6.20
CA ALA A 122 -35.32 -0.80 -5.53
C ALA A 122 -34.10 -1.68 -5.88
N VAL A 123 -33.70 -1.72 -7.16
CA VAL A 123 -32.50 -2.43 -7.60
C VAL A 123 -31.25 -1.81 -6.97
N MET A 124 -31.14 -0.48 -6.93
CA MET A 124 -29.99 0.19 -6.31
C MET A 124 -29.90 -0.07 -4.81
N ILE A 125 -31.02 -0.10 -4.08
CA ILE A 125 -31.04 -0.47 -2.65
C ILE A 125 -30.55 -1.90 -2.45
N MET A 126 -31.03 -2.85 -3.27
CA MET A 126 -30.60 -4.24 -3.20
C MET A 126 -29.09 -4.37 -3.46
N VAL A 127 -28.57 -3.67 -4.48
CA VAL A 127 -27.13 -3.62 -4.78
C VAL A 127 -26.35 -3.00 -3.62
N SER A 128 -26.81 -1.90 -3.02
CA SER A 128 -26.15 -1.29 -1.86
C SER A 128 -26.07 -2.24 -0.66
N ILE A 129 -27.15 -2.97 -0.36
CA ILE A 129 -27.18 -3.98 0.71
C ILE A 129 -26.23 -5.14 0.41
N GLY A 130 -26.16 -5.57 -0.85
CA GLY A 130 -25.28 -6.65 -1.28
C GLY A 130 -23.80 -6.28 -1.32
N THR A 131 -23.47 -5.04 -1.67
CA THR A 131 -22.10 -4.51 -1.68
C THR A 131 -21.58 -4.24 -0.26
N PHE A 132 -22.47 -3.91 0.69
CA PHE A 132 -22.06 -3.68 2.07
C PHE A 132 -21.65 -4.99 2.76
N SER A 133 -20.37 -5.08 3.16
CA SER A 133 -19.85 -6.23 3.90
C SER A 133 -20.31 -6.17 5.38
N TRP A 134 -21.44 -6.78 5.69
CA TRP A 134 -22.01 -6.83 7.05
C TRP A 134 -21.07 -7.46 8.08
N SER A 135 -20.26 -8.44 7.66
CA SER A 135 -19.25 -9.07 8.50
C SER A 135 -18.18 -8.07 8.99
N SER A 136 -17.94 -6.97 8.26
CA SER A 136 -16.95 -5.95 8.64
C SER A 136 -17.27 -5.28 9.99
N ILE A 137 -18.55 -5.14 10.35
CA ILE A 137 -18.96 -4.55 11.63
C ILE A 137 -18.63 -5.50 12.78
N VAL A 138 -18.92 -6.79 12.63
CA VAL A 138 -18.63 -7.81 13.66
C VAL A 138 -17.12 -8.01 13.79
N ASN A 139 -16.42 -8.06 12.66
CA ASN A 139 -14.98 -8.26 12.59
C ASN A 139 -14.17 -7.06 13.09
N LEU A 140 -14.81 -5.89 13.28
CA LEU A 140 -14.14 -4.71 13.80
C LEU A 140 -13.52 -4.94 15.20
N ARG A 141 -14.11 -5.86 15.98
CA ARG A 141 -13.61 -6.26 17.31
C ARG A 141 -12.41 -7.22 17.25
N THR A 142 -12.27 -7.98 16.18
CA THR A 142 -11.21 -9.00 16.04
C THR A 142 -10.03 -8.50 15.20
N TYR A 143 -10.24 -7.54 14.30
CA TYR A 143 -9.18 -7.01 13.44
C TYR A 143 -8.19 -6.08 14.16
N PRO A 144 -6.94 -5.98 13.65
CA PRO A 144 -5.96 -5.04 14.17
C PRO A 144 -6.51 -3.61 14.19
N LYS A 145 -6.29 -2.89 15.31
CA LYS A 145 -6.80 -1.53 15.52
C LYS A 145 -6.46 -0.59 14.36
N SER A 146 -5.26 -0.69 13.78
CA SER A 146 -4.83 0.13 12.64
C SER A 146 -5.74 -0.03 11.42
N SER A 147 -6.10 -1.27 11.07
CA SER A 147 -6.95 -1.56 9.92
C SER A 147 -8.40 -1.12 10.16
N SER A 148 -8.90 -1.32 11.38
CA SER A 148 -10.23 -0.86 11.80
C SER A 148 -10.34 0.67 11.76
N ILE A 149 -9.31 1.41 12.19
CA ILE A 149 -9.29 2.87 12.13
C ILE A 149 -9.32 3.36 10.69
N VAL A 150 -8.53 2.76 9.78
CA VAL A 150 -8.54 3.13 8.35
C VAL A 150 -9.95 2.97 7.77
N MET A 151 -10.59 1.81 7.98
CA MET A 151 -11.94 1.54 7.47
C MET A 151 -12.98 2.53 8.00
N VAL A 152 -12.98 2.81 9.31
CA VAL A 152 -13.95 3.74 9.90
C VAL A 152 -13.71 5.17 9.40
N ALA A 153 -12.45 5.60 9.32
CA ALA A 153 -12.10 6.92 8.83
C ALA A 153 -12.52 7.13 7.36
N THR A 154 -12.27 6.13 6.49
CA THR A 154 -12.69 6.22 5.08
C THR A 154 -14.20 6.35 4.96
N VAL A 155 -14.97 5.50 5.67
CA VAL A 155 -16.44 5.55 5.66
C VAL A 155 -16.97 6.90 6.14
N ILE A 156 -16.46 7.41 7.27
CA ILE A 156 -16.88 8.70 7.83
C ILE A 156 -16.62 9.83 6.83
N VAL A 157 -15.43 9.87 6.21
CA VAL A 157 -15.09 10.93 5.25
C VAL A 157 -16.00 10.86 4.03
N VAL A 158 -16.23 9.68 3.45
CA VAL A 158 -17.12 9.54 2.29
C VAL A 158 -18.54 9.99 2.63
N VAL A 159 -19.09 9.56 3.76
CA VAL A 159 -20.46 9.89 4.17
C VAL A 159 -20.61 11.37 4.51
N ALA A 160 -19.65 11.96 5.22
CA ALA A 160 -19.71 13.37 5.60
C ALA A 160 -19.52 14.31 4.39
N THR A 161 -18.60 13.96 3.48
CA THR A 161 -18.24 14.85 2.36
C THR A 161 -18.99 14.53 1.07
N HIS A 162 -19.73 13.41 1.01
CA HIS A 162 -20.37 12.90 -0.20
C HIS A 162 -19.39 12.72 -1.37
N ASP A 163 -18.11 12.48 -1.06
CA ASP A 163 -17.01 12.44 -2.02
C ASP A 163 -16.13 11.21 -1.78
N LEU A 164 -16.25 10.24 -2.68
CA LEU A 164 -15.49 8.99 -2.63
C LEU A 164 -13.98 9.23 -2.75
N ALA A 165 -13.54 10.21 -3.55
CA ALA A 165 -12.13 10.46 -3.79
C ALA A 165 -11.42 10.93 -2.52
N LYS A 166 -12.08 11.79 -1.72
CA LYS A 166 -11.57 12.21 -0.40
C LYS A 166 -11.44 11.03 0.55
N GLY A 167 -12.42 10.13 0.56
CA GLY A 167 -12.37 8.90 1.35
C GLY A 167 -11.17 8.03 1.00
N VAL A 168 -10.96 7.76 -0.29
CA VAL A 168 -9.81 6.98 -0.78
C VAL A 168 -8.50 7.63 -0.40
N LEU A 169 -8.36 8.95 -0.58
CA LEU A 169 -7.14 9.69 -0.23
C LEU A 169 -6.80 9.53 1.27
N VAL A 170 -7.78 9.75 2.15
CA VAL A 170 -7.58 9.60 3.60
C VAL A 170 -7.21 8.15 3.95
N GLY A 171 -7.87 7.17 3.33
CA GLY A 171 -7.58 5.76 3.54
C GLY A 171 -6.15 5.38 3.16
N VAL A 172 -5.67 5.86 2.01
CA VAL A 172 -4.30 5.62 1.54
C VAL A 172 -3.27 6.28 2.47
N LEU A 173 -3.49 7.53 2.88
CA LEU A 173 -2.59 8.24 3.79
C LEU A 173 -2.49 7.56 5.17
N LEU A 174 -3.63 7.19 5.75
CA LEU A 174 -3.65 6.47 7.04
C LEU A 174 -3.01 5.08 6.93
N SER A 175 -3.27 4.36 5.83
CA SER A 175 -2.65 3.05 5.57
C SER A 175 -1.14 3.16 5.45
N ALA A 176 -0.64 4.15 4.71
CA ALA A 176 0.79 4.41 4.57
C ALA A 176 1.44 4.76 5.92
N LEU A 177 0.80 5.60 6.74
CA LEU A 177 1.29 5.97 8.06
C LEU A 177 1.36 4.76 9.00
N PHE A 178 0.30 3.95 9.07
CA PHE A 178 0.29 2.75 9.90
C PHE A 178 1.28 1.69 9.39
N PHE A 179 1.44 1.57 8.08
CA PHE A 179 2.44 0.70 7.49
C PHE A 179 3.86 1.12 7.89
N ALA A 180 4.20 2.41 7.75
CA ALA A 180 5.49 2.94 8.17
C ALA A 180 5.75 2.68 9.67
N ARG A 181 4.74 2.89 10.52
CA ARG A 181 4.83 2.59 11.96
C ARG A 181 5.03 1.10 12.24
N LYS A 182 4.32 0.22 11.53
CA LYS A 182 4.42 -1.23 11.71
C LYS A 182 5.81 -1.74 11.32
N VAL A 183 6.36 -1.26 10.21
CA VAL A 183 7.73 -1.58 9.76
C VAL A 183 8.76 -1.06 10.78
N GLY A 184 8.53 0.11 11.38
CA GLY A 184 9.38 0.68 12.44
C GLY A 184 9.41 -0.12 13.75
N GLN A 185 8.43 -1.00 13.98
CA GLN A 185 8.35 -1.84 15.18
C GLN A 185 8.96 -3.23 15.01
N VAL A 186 9.43 -3.59 13.81
CA VAL A 186 10.14 -4.86 13.55
C VAL A 186 11.63 -4.71 13.90
N LEU A 187 11.93 -4.11 15.07
CA LEU A 187 13.26 -4.02 15.62
C LEU A 187 13.28 -4.74 16.96
N HIS A 188 14.03 -5.84 17.03
CA HIS A 188 14.26 -6.55 18.28
C HIS A 188 15.74 -6.49 18.62
N VAL A 189 16.03 -6.08 19.85
CA VAL A 189 17.39 -6.08 20.41
C VAL A 189 17.36 -7.05 21.57
N GLY A 190 17.87 -8.26 21.33
CA GLY A 190 18.11 -9.25 22.37
C GLY A 190 19.41 -8.91 23.10
N SER A 191 19.48 -9.22 24.39
CA SER A 191 20.72 -9.04 25.16
C SER A 191 21.03 -10.31 25.94
N ALA A 192 22.27 -10.77 25.84
CA ALA A 192 22.77 -11.96 26.52
C ALA A 192 24.07 -11.62 27.25
N SER A 193 24.16 -12.06 28.50
CA SER A 193 25.39 -11.97 29.28
C SER A 193 26.32 -13.11 28.89
N LEU A 194 27.58 -12.80 28.68
CA LEU A 194 28.65 -13.75 28.40
C LEU A 194 29.77 -13.54 29.43
N ASP A 195 30.60 -14.56 29.59
CA ASP A 195 31.85 -14.47 30.37
C ASP A 195 31.63 -13.95 31.79
N GLU A 196 30.74 -14.63 32.53
CA GLU A 196 30.36 -14.32 33.92
C GLU A 196 29.88 -12.88 34.16
N GLY A 197 29.44 -12.15 33.13
CA GLY A 197 28.94 -10.77 33.25
C GLY A 197 29.92 -9.69 32.82
N ARG A 198 31.14 -10.04 32.38
CA ARG A 198 32.12 -9.06 31.90
C ARG A 198 31.88 -8.61 30.45
N THR A 199 31.22 -9.47 29.67
CA THR A 199 30.91 -9.20 28.26
C THR A 199 29.40 -9.27 28.01
N ARG A 200 28.85 -8.26 27.33
CA ARG A 200 27.43 -8.28 26.88
C ARG A 200 27.35 -8.42 25.37
N ARG A 201 26.55 -9.37 24.89
CA ARG A 201 26.18 -9.47 23.47
C ARG A 201 24.79 -8.92 23.24
N TYR A 202 24.68 -7.93 22.37
CA TYR A 202 23.43 -7.43 21.85
C TYR A 202 23.20 -7.99 20.45
N THR A 203 22.14 -8.77 20.27
CA THR A 203 21.74 -9.30 18.96
C THR A 203 20.60 -8.46 18.41
N VAL A 204 20.87 -7.74 17.33
CA VAL A 204 19.93 -6.86 16.67
C VAL A 204 19.31 -7.61 15.50
N THR A 205 17.99 -7.73 15.48
CA THR A 205 17.24 -8.34 14.39
C THR A 205 16.17 -7.41 13.84
N GLY A 206 16.05 -7.38 12.52
CA GLY A 206 15.03 -6.62 11.80
C GLY A 206 15.50 -5.31 11.17
N GLN A 207 14.65 -4.29 11.12
CA GLN A 207 14.84 -3.12 10.26
C GLN A 207 15.19 -1.85 11.05
N VAL A 208 16.37 -1.26 10.79
CA VAL A 208 16.81 0.01 11.38
C VAL A 208 16.77 1.12 10.31
N PHE A 209 15.98 2.15 10.57
CA PHE A 209 15.80 3.31 9.70
C PHE A 209 15.35 4.51 10.54
N PHE A 210 15.15 5.68 9.93
CA PHE A 210 14.83 6.94 10.59
C PHE A 210 13.73 6.82 11.66
N ALA A 211 12.66 6.07 11.38
CA ALA A 211 11.54 5.94 12.32
C ALA A 211 11.84 5.02 13.52
N SER A 212 12.86 4.17 13.44
CA SER A 212 13.26 3.22 14.50
C SER A 212 14.61 3.55 15.16
N ALA A 213 15.33 4.58 14.68
CA ALA A 213 16.64 5.00 15.17
C ALA A 213 16.66 5.33 16.68
N ASP A 214 15.70 6.12 17.18
CA ASP A 214 15.65 6.45 18.61
C ASP A 214 15.31 5.22 19.47
N ALA A 215 14.40 4.38 18.99
CA ALA A 215 14.02 3.15 19.67
C ALA A 215 15.20 2.15 19.72
N PHE A 216 16.03 2.12 18.68
CA PHE A 216 17.27 1.35 18.64
C PHE A 216 18.23 1.77 19.74
N VAL A 217 18.55 3.05 19.84
CA VAL A 217 19.47 3.57 20.86
C VAL A 217 18.94 3.32 22.28
N ALA A 218 17.63 3.46 22.48
CA ALA A 218 16.99 3.29 23.79
C ALA A 218 16.98 1.83 24.31
N ARG A 219 17.30 0.84 23.46
CA ARG A 219 17.33 -0.59 23.85
C ARG A 219 18.65 -1.04 24.46
N PHE A 220 19.69 -0.23 24.35
CA PHE A 220 20.99 -0.52 24.95
C PHE A 220 21.04 0.06 26.36
N ASP A 221 21.54 -0.73 27.30
CA ASP A 221 21.86 -0.24 28.64
C ASP A 221 23.28 0.27 28.67
N PHE A 222 23.44 1.57 28.89
CA PHE A 222 24.74 2.25 28.96
C PHE A 222 25.23 2.41 30.40
N ARG A 223 24.44 2.02 31.41
CA ARG A 223 24.78 2.17 32.84
C ARG A 223 25.45 0.94 33.42
N GLU A 224 25.34 -0.20 32.72
CA GLU A 224 26.00 -1.45 33.12
C GLU A 224 27.52 -1.32 32.91
N VAL A 225 28.30 -1.59 33.96
CA VAL A 225 29.76 -1.55 33.89
C VAL A 225 30.26 -2.83 33.23
N LEU A 226 30.67 -2.71 31.97
CA LEU A 226 31.11 -3.83 31.13
C LEU A 226 32.53 -3.57 30.62
N GLU A 227 33.35 -4.62 30.56
CA GLU A 227 34.68 -4.55 29.93
C GLU A 227 34.54 -4.54 28.41
N LYS A 228 33.60 -5.34 27.88
CA LYS A 228 33.39 -5.50 26.43
C LYS A 228 31.91 -5.64 26.06
N VAL A 229 31.52 -5.01 24.96
CA VAL A 229 30.19 -5.12 24.34
C VAL A 229 30.36 -5.59 22.89
N VAL A 230 29.59 -6.62 22.53
CA VAL A 230 29.50 -7.15 21.17
C VAL A 230 28.13 -6.82 20.60
N ILE A 231 28.09 -6.01 19.54
CA ILE A 231 26.86 -5.65 18.83
C ILE A 231 26.79 -6.49 17.56
N ASP A 232 25.94 -7.51 17.55
CA ASP A 232 25.69 -8.37 16.41
C ASP A 232 24.54 -7.83 15.58
N VAL A 233 24.87 -7.34 14.38
CA VAL A 233 23.93 -6.80 13.39
C VAL A 233 23.76 -7.72 12.19
N THR A 234 24.21 -8.97 12.24
CA THR A 234 24.19 -9.91 11.10
C THR A 234 22.78 -10.12 10.51
N HIS A 235 21.74 -10.02 11.34
CA HIS A 235 20.34 -10.15 10.95
C HIS A 235 19.56 -8.81 11.01
N ALA A 236 20.28 -7.70 11.01
CA ALA A 236 19.71 -6.36 10.93
C ALA A 236 19.98 -5.75 9.55
N HIS A 237 19.10 -4.86 9.10
CA HIS A 237 19.30 -4.09 7.87
C HIS A 237 19.19 -2.60 8.17
N PHE A 238 20.17 -1.85 7.66
CA PHE A 238 20.26 -0.40 7.81
C PHE A 238 19.86 0.27 6.49
N TRP A 239 18.75 1.03 6.50
CA TRP A 239 18.15 1.58 5.28
C TRP A 239 18.51 3.02 4.96
N ASP A 240 18.99 3.79 5.93
CA ASP A 240 19.27 5.21 5.76
C ASP A 240 20.42 5.70 6.65
N LEU A 241 20.82 6.96 6.44
CA LEU A 241 21.87 7.62 7.21
C LEU A 241 21.52 7.74 8.71
N SER A 242 20.24 7.86 9.03
CA SER A 242 19.79 7.96 10.42
C SER A 242 19.99 6.65 11.17
N ALA A 243 19.84 5.51 10.50
CA ALA A 243 20.15 4.19 11.04
C ALA A 243 21.65 4.04 11.38
N VAL A 244 22.52 4.47 10.45
CA VAL A 244 23.98 4.44 10.65
C VAL A 244 24.38 5.36 11.80
N GLY A 245 23.89 6.61 11.80
CA GLY A 245 24.15 7.55 12.89
C GLY A 245 23.62 7.08 14.26
N ALA A 246 22.55 6.28 14.29
CA ALA A 246 22.07 5.66 15.53
C ALA A 246 23.05 4.60 16.06
N LEU A 247 23.63 3.77 15.18
CA LEU A 247 24.69 2.82 15.55
C LEU A 247 25.93 3.55 16.08
N ASP A 248 26.37 4.58 15.38
CA ASP A 248 27.51 5.41 15.79
C ASP A 248 27.30 5.99 17.18
N LYS A 249 26.09 6.50 17.44
CA LYS A 249 25.71 7.05 18.75
C LYS A 249 25.78 6.01 19.86
N VAL A 250 25.38 4.75 19.60
CA VAL A 250 25.50 3.65 20.56
C VAL A 250 26.97 3.31 20.83
N VAL A 251 27.77 3.15 19.77
CA VAL A 251 29.20 2.83 19.86
C VAL A 251 29.96 3.91 20.63
N LEU A 252 29.73 5.19 20.30
CA LEU A 252 30.36 6.32 20.97
C LEU A 252 29.98 6.41 22.44
N LYS A 253 28.73 6.13 22.80
CA LYS A 253 28.30 6.11 24.21
C LYS A 253 29.03 5.04 25.01
N PHE A 254 29.11 3.80 24.53
CA PHE A 254 29.85 2.74 25.22
C PHE A 254 31.35 3.04 25.33
N ARG A 255 31.97 3.56 24.27
CA ARG A 255 33.39 3.95 24.31
C ARG A 255 33.68 5.08 25.30
N ARG A 256 32.76 6.05 25.46
CA ARG A 256 32.89 7.13 26.45
C ARG A 256 32.86 6.62 27.89
N GLU A 257 32.12 5.55 28.16
CA GLU A 257 32.10 4.85 29.46
C GLU A 257 33.30 3.91 29.66
N GLY A 258 34.24 3.85 28.71
CA GLY A 258 35.45 3.02 28.79
C GLY A 258 35.24 1.56 28.38
N THR A 259 34.08 1.19 27.85
CA THR A 259 33.77 -0.18 27.40
C THR A 259 34.26 -0.42 25.97
N GLY A 260 34.97 -1.53 25.74
CA GLY A 260 35.40 -1.94 24.40
C GLY A 260 34.20 -2.39 23.55
N VAL A 261 34.04 -1.87 22.33
CA VAL A 261 32.91 -2.21 21.44
C VAL A 261 33.39 -2.95 20.20
N GLU A 262 32.79 -4.11 19.94
CA GLU A 262 32.99 -4.92 18.73
C GLU A 262 31.67 -5.04 17.96
N ILE A 263 31.71 -4.84 16.64
CA ILE A 263 30.52 -4.91 15.77
C ILE A 263 30.66 -6.13 14.85
N LEU A 264 29.66 -7.02 14.85
CA LEU A 264 29.62 -8.21 14.00
C LEU A 264 28.58 -8.07 12.89
N GLY A 265 28.89 -8.50 11.67
CA GLY A 265 27.93 -8.58 10.57
C GLY A 265 27.64 -7.27 9.83
N LEU A 266 28.36 -6.19 10.14
CA LEU A 266 28.13 -4.85 9.54
C LEU A 266 28.17 -4.87 8.01
N ASN A 267 29.07 -5.67 7.42
CA ASN A 267 29.27 -5.72 5.96
C ASN A 267 28.07 -6.35 5.21
N GLN A 268 27.37 -7.30 5.83
CA GLN A 268 26.14 -7.90 5.28
C GLN A 268 24.90 -7.05 5.58
N ALA A 269 24.84 -6.47 6.77
CA ALA A 269 23.76 -5.58 7.22
C ALA A 269 23.68 -4.25 6.45
N SER A 270 24.82 -3.82 5.90
CA SER A 270 25.03 -2.47 5.39
C SER A 270 25.52 -2.41 3.94
N ALA A 271 25.40 -3.51 3.21
CA ALA A 271 25.91 -3.74 1.85
C ALA A 271 25.46 -2.69 0.80
N THR A 272 24.63 -1.71 1.16
CA THR A 272 24.18 -0.63 0.27
C THR A 272 24.57 0.78 0.73
N LEU A 273 24.95 1.02 1.99
CA LEU A 273 25.07 2.38 2.55
C LEU A 273 26.34 2.66 3.39
N VAL A 274 26.82 1.73 4.22
CA VAL A 274 27.95 2.01 5.15
C VAL A 274 29.30 2.04 4.41
N ASP A 275 29.47 1.27 3.34
CA ASP A 275 30.72 1.27 2.56
C ASP A 275 31.00 2.58 1.82
N ARG A 276 29.99 3.44 1.60
CA ARG A 276 30.21 4.75 0.96
C ARG A 276 30.58 5.86 1.95
N LEU A 277 30.36 5.68 3.26
CA LEU A 277 30.42 6.77 4.24
C LEU A 277 30.95 6.38 5.62
N GLY A 278 31.33 5.12 5.87
CA GLY A 278 31.78 4.64 7.17
C GLY A 278 33.09 5.27 7.64
N VAL A 279 33.00 6.21 8.59
CA VAL A 279 34.14 6.87 9.29
C VAL A 279 34.72 5.96 10.38
N HIS A 280 34.76 4.65 10.18
CA HIS A 280 35.01 3.70 11.27
C HIS A 280 36.45 3.18 11.39
N ASP A 281 37.42 3.82 10.74
CA ASP A 281 38.81 3.37 10.84
C ASP A 281 39.85 4.50 10.84
N LYS A 282 39.58 5.60 11.55
CA LYS A 282 40.59 6.66 11.75
C LYS A 282 40.71 7.08 13.22
N PRO A 283 41.84 6.83 13.88
CA PRO A 283 42.07 7.19 15.29
C PRO A 283 42.31 8.70 15.52
N GLY A 284 41.64 9.59 14.78
CA GLY A 284 41.95 11.04 14.76
C GLY A 284 40.78 12.03 14.93
N ASP A 285 39.50 11.64 14.80
CA ASP A 285 38.42 12.64 14.63
C ASP A 285 37.61 12.98 15.90
N VAL A 286 38.25 12.93 17.08
CA VAL A 286 37.62 13.47 18.30
C VAL A 286 37.52 15.01 18.26
N GLU A 287 38.33 15.68 17.43
CA GLU A 287 38.35 17.15 17.34
C GLU A 287 37.36 17.74 16.33
N HIS A 288 36.89 16.99 15.33
CA HIS A 288 36.05 17.55 14.27
C HIS A 288 34.56 17.70 14.63
N LEU A 289 34.12 17.15 15.77
CA LEU A 289 32.74 17.25 16.29
C LEU A 289 32.57 18.31 17.39
N MET A 290 33.64 18.99 17.80
CA MET A 290 33.59 20.09 18.77
C MET A 290 33.89 21.47 18.18
N GLY A 291 34.13 21.56 16.87
CA GLY A 291 34.31 22.82 16.16
C GLY A 291 33.14 23.09 15.20
N HIS A 292 32.28 24.03 15.61
CA HIS A 292 31.09 24.62 14.96
C HIS A 292 29.73 24.17 15.48
#